data_AF-A0A7J8WBF4-F1
#
_entry.id   AF-A0A7J8WBF4-F1
#
_cell.length_a   1.000
_cell.length_b   1.000
_cell.length_c   1.000
_cell.angle_alpha   90.00
_cell.angle_beta   90.00
_cell.angle_gamma   90.00
#
_symmetry.space_group_name_H-M   'P 1'
#
loop_
_entity.id
_entity.type
_entity.pdbx_description
1 polymer ?
#
loop_
_entity_poly.entity_id
_entity_poly.type
_entity_poly.pdbx_seq_one_letter_code
_entity_poly.pdbx_strand_id
1 'polypeptide(L)'
;VISEIIESCRAHEFTDVILVHEHRGIPDGLIISHLPFGPTAYFGLLNVTRHDIKDKKAIGTMPEAYPHLILDNFKTKLGERTANILKHLFPVPKPDTKRIVTFANRSDYISFRHHIYEKLGGPKSVELKEIGPRFELRLYQVIIVPFQ
;
A
#
# COMPACT_ATOMS: atom_id res chain seq x y z
N VAL A 1 -9.32 23.93 -4.65
CA VAL A 1 -9.88 22.57 -4.41
C VAL A 1 -8.84 21.60 -3.85
N ILE A 2 -7.83 21.15 -4.60
CA ILE A 2 -6.81 20.22 -4.07
C ILE A 2 -6.05 20.84 -2.89
N SER A 3 -5.59 22.08 -3.05
CA SER A 3 -4.92 22.85 -2.00
C SER A 3 -5.77 22.97 -0.72
N GLU A 4 -7.07 23.26 -0.85
CA GLU A 4 -8.01 23.36 0.28
C GLU A 4 -8.18 22.01 1.01
N ILE A 5 -8.21 20.88 0.28
CA ILE A 5 -8.26 19.54 0.89
C ILE A 5 -6.99 19.30 1.71
N ILE A 6 -5.83 19.66 1.17
CA ILE A 6 -4.54 19.47 1.86
C ILE A 6 -4.44 20.37 3.09
N GLU A 7 -4.86 21.63 2.99
CA GLU A 7 -4.93 22.55 4.12
C GLU A 7 -5.87 22.03 5.21
N SER A 8 -7.04 21.50 4.83
CA SER A 8 -7.96 20.87 5.77
C SER A 8 -7.34 19.63 6.43
N CYS A 9 -6.69 18.74 5.66
CA CYS A 9 -6.00 17.58 6.20
C CYS A 9 -4.88 17.98 7.18
N ARG A 10 -4.16 19.05 6.89
CA ARG A 10 -3.14 19.60 7.80
C ARG A 10 -3.75 20.17 9.07
N ALA A 11 -4.86 20.89 8.97
CA ALA A 11 -5.56 21.46 10.12
C ALA A 11 -6.13 20.39 11.07
N HIS A 12 -6.47 19.21 10.53
CA HIS A 12 -6.98 18.07 11.29
C HIS A 12 -5.92 17.00 11.60
N GLU A 13 -4.63 17.33 11.45
CA GLU A 13 -3.51 16.47 11.84
C GLU A 13 -3.47 15.09 11.15
N PHE A 14 -3.93 15.00 9.91
CA PHE A 14 -3.74 13.79 9.10
C PHE A 14 -2.25 13.58 8.80
N THR A 15 -1.81 12.32 8.83
CA THR A 15 -0.41 11.96 8.52
C THR A 15 -0.15 11.88 7.03
N ASP A 16 -1.14 11.46 6.25
CA ASP A 16 -0.99 11.08 4.85
C ASP A 16 -2.24 11.38 4.04
N VAL A 17 -2.04 11.81 2.80
CA VAL A 17 -3.09 11.93 1.79
C VAL A 17 -2.76 11.01 0.62
N ILE A 18 -3.72 10.18 0.22
CA ILE A 18 -3.59 9.29 -0.93
C ILE A 18 -4.61 9.71 -1.98
N LEU A 19 -4.14 10.10 -3.17
CA LEU A 19 -4.97 10.40 -4.32
C LEU A 19 -4.88 9.27 -5.33
N VAL A 20 -6.03 8.78 -5.78
CA VAL A 20 -6.13 7.75 -6.82
C VAL A 20 -6.67 8.41 -8.08
N HIS A 21 -5.92 8.27 -9.18
CA HIS A 21 -6.37 8.67 -10.51
C HIS A 21 -6.92 7.45 -11.26
N GLU A 22 -7.94 7.66 -12.07
CA GLU A 22 -8.49 6.62 -12.94
C GLU A 22 -8.73 7.12 -14.37
N HIS A 23 -8.65 6.19 -15.31
CA HIS A 23 -9.05 6.39 -16.68
C HIS A 23 -10.08 5.33 -17.08
N ARG A 24 -11.28 5.76 -17.47
CA ARG A 24 -12.39 4.87 -17.90
C ARG A 24 -12.72 3.77 -16.88
N GLY A 25 -12.71 4.10 -15.59
CA GLY A 25 -13.01 3.16 -14.50
C GLY A 25 -11.85 2.22 -14.13
N ILE A 26 -10.65 2.42 -14.66
CA ILE A 26 -9.44 1.66 -14.32
C ILE A 26 -8.43 2.61 -13.65
N PRO A 27 -7.97 2.32 -12.41
CA PRO A 27 -6.92 3.09 -11.76
C PRO A 27 -5.61 3.00 -12.52
N ASP A 28 -5.00 4.15 -12.78
CA ASP A 28 -3.75 4.28 -13.51
C ASP A 28 -2.70 5.11 -12.75
N GLY A 29 -3.11 5.86 -11.71
CA GLY A 29 -2.22 6.67 -10.90
C GLY A 29 -2.51 6.59 -9.40
N LEU A 30 -1.45 6.60 -8.61
CA LEU A 30 -1.50 6.70 -7.15
C LEU A 30 -0.50 7.76 -6.68
N ILE A 31 -0.96 8.75 -5.93
CA ILE A 31 -0.11 9.79 -5.35
C ILE A 31 -0.22 9.68 -3.83
N ILE A 32 0.92 9.64 -3.16
CA ILE A 32 1.02 9.52 -1.71
C ILE A 32 1.79 10.73 -1.20
N SER A 33 1.14 11.58 -0.41
CA SER A 33 1.72 12.78 0.18
C SER A 33 1.73 12.66 1.70
N HIS A 34 2.93 12.65 2.28
CA HIS A 34 3.11 12.70 3.73
C HIS A 34 2.96 14.14 4.23
N LEU A 35 2.16 14.35 5.26
CA LEU A 35 1.90 15.64 5.90
C LEU A 35 2.63 15.75 7.24
N PRO A 36 2.86 16.97 7.77
CA PRO A 36 2.55 18.27 7.16
C PRO A 36 3.61 18.75 6.14
N PHE A 37 4.83 18.22 6.19
CA PHE A 37 5.97 18.63 5.35
C PHE A 37 6.76 17.44 4.79
N GLY A 38 6.09 16.31 4.58
CA GLY A 38 6.73 15.10 4.09
C GLY A 38 6.82 15.05 2.56
N PRO A 39 7.48 14.00 2.03
CA PRO A 39 7.61 13.84 0.59
C PRO A 39 6.30 13.43 -0.07
N THR A 40 6.20 13.73 -1.36
CA THR A 40 5.14 13.24 -2.25
C THR A 40 5.71 12.24 -3.24
N ALA A 41 5.18 11.03 -3.26
CA ALA A 41 5.55 9.98 -4.21
C ALA A 41 4.42 9.74 -5.21
N TYR A 42 4.80 9.63 -6.48
CA TYR A 42 3.89 9.41 -7.59
C TYR A 42 4.18 8.06 -8.22
N PHE A 43 3.13 7.25 -8.32
CA PHE A 43 3.18 5.90 -8.85
C PHE A 43 2.22 5.76 -10.02
N GLY A 44 2.66 5.08 -11.07
CA GLY A 44 1.77 4.48 -12.06
C GLY A 44 1.21 3.19 -11.50
N LEU A 45 -0.10 2.99 -11.63
CA LEU A 45 -0.78 1.75 -11.29
C LEU A 45 -0.92 0.87 -12.53
N LEU A 46 -0.55 -0.39 -12.39
CA LEU A 46 -0.58 -1.39 -13.45
C LEU A 46 -1.23 -2.66 -12.93
N ASN A 47 -1.79 -3.46 -13.84
CA ASN A 47 -2.32 -4.79 -13.54
C ASN A 47 -3.30 -4.82 -12.35
N VAL A 48 -4.15 -3.78 -12.26
CA VAL A 48 -5.11 -3.62 -11.16
C VAL A 48 -6.26 -4.59 -11.34
N THR A 49 -6.27 -5.67 -10.56
CA THR A 49 -7.38 -6.62 -10.56
C THR A 49 -8.39 -6.24 -9.49
N ARG A 50 -9.44 -5.50 -9.89
CA ARG A 50 -10.55 -5.12 -8.99
C ARG A 50 -11.54 -6.27 -8.73
N HIS A 51 -11.60 -7.30 -9.59
CA HIS A 51 -12.80 -8.14 -9.72
C HIS A 51 -12.62 -9.67 -9.87
N ASP A 52 -11.40 -10.21 -9.83
CA ASP A 52 -11.20 -11.67 -9.97
C ASP A 52 -11.22 -12.46 -8.66
N ILE A 53 -11.68 -11.85 -7.56
CA ILE A 53 -12.05 -12.64 -6.39
C ILE A 53 -13.47 -13.15 -6.63
N LYS A 54 -13.55 -14.23 -7.41
CA LYS A 54 -14.80 -14.90 -7.86
C LYS A 54 -15.75 -15.25 -6.71
N ASP A 55 -15.27 -15.21 -5.47
CA ASP A 55 -16.06 -15.44 -4.27
C ASP A 55 -15.99 -14.25 -3.30
N LYS A 56 -16.73 -13.17 -3.59
CA LYS A 56 -17.03 -12.15 -2.56
C LYS A 56 -17.56 -12.77 -1.25
N LYS A 57 -18.18 -13.95 -1.33
CA LYS A 57 -18.59 -14.76 -0.16
C LYS A 57 -17.44 -15.48 0.54
N ALA A 58 -16.36 -15.87 -0.17
CA ALA A 58 -15.21 -16.54 0.44
C ALA A 58 -14.18 -15.57 1.06
N ILE A 59 -14.17 -14.30 0.65
CA ILE A 59 -13.28 -13.27 1.25
C ILE A 59 -13.65 -13.02 2.72
N GLY A 60 -14.92 -13.20 3.09
CA GLY A 60 -15.40 -12.89 4.43
C GLY A 60 -15.21 -11.40 4.78
N THR A 61 -15.35 -11.06 6.06
CA THR A 61 -15.10 -9.71 6.56
C THR A 61 -13.61 -9.42 6.58
N MET A 62 -13.19 -8.30 5.99
CA MET A 62 -11.79 -7.84 6.00
C MET A 62 -11.31 -7.63 7.45
N PRO A 63 -10.21 -8.26 7.89
CA PRO A 63 -9.69 -8.01 9.23
C PRO A 63 -9.19 -6.57 9.39
N GLU A 64 -9.61 -5.91 10.46
CA GLU A 64 -9.16 -4.56 10.82
C GLU A 64 -7.83 -4.55 11.58
N ALA A 65 -7.31 -5.73 11.93
CA ALA A 65 -6.01 -5.87 12.58
C ALA A 65 -4.91 -5.21 11.75
N TYR A 66 -3.97 -4.56 12.43
CA TYR A 66 -2.81 -3.94 11.80
C TYR A 66 -1.94 -5.00 11.12
N PRO A 67 -1.55 -4.82 9.86
CA PRO A 67 -0.82 -5.84 9.10
C PRO A 67 0.67 -5.84 9.43
N HIS A 68 1.29 -7.01 9.40
CA HIS A 68 2.73 -7.11 9.18
C HIS A 68 3.09 -6.70 7.76
N LEU A 69 4.17 -5.94 7.60
CA LEU A 69 4.64 -5.49 6.30
C LEU A 69 5.87 -6.31 5.86
N ILE A 70 5.86 -6.72 4.60
CA ILE A 70 7.01 -7.32 3.93
C ILE A 70 7.44 -6.38 2.81
N LEU A 71 8.66 -5.83 2.91
CA LEU A 71 9.27 -4.95 1.92
C LEU A 71 10.43 -5.72 1.29
N ASP A 72 10.21 -6.32 0.13
CA ASP A 72 11.19 -7.17 -0.54
C ASP A 72 11.94 -6.40 -1.64
N ASN A 73 13.26 -6.56 -1.68
CA ASN A 73 14.17 -6.05 -2.71
C ASN A 73 14.19 -4.52 -2.93
N PHE A 74 14.08 -3.73 -1.84
CA PHE A 74 14.30 -2.28 -1.83
C PHE A 74 15.73 -1.91 -1.38
N LYS A 75 16.73 -2.27 -2.18
CA LYS A 75 18.15 -2.20 -1.78
C LYS A 75 18.87 -0.89 -2.10
N THR A 76 18.34 -0.10 -3.03
CA THR A 76 18.95 1.18 -3.43
C THR A 76 18.52 2.30 -2.48
N LYS A 77 19.25 3.42 -2.42
CA LYS A 77 18.84 4.59 -1.60
C LYS A 77 17.43 5.09 -1.95
N LEU A 78 17.08 5.10 -3.23
CA LEU A 78 15.73 5.44 -3.68
C LEU A 78 14.72 4.36 -3.27
N GLY A 79 15.11 3.09 -3.38
CA GLY A 79 14.32 1.95 -2.91
C GLY A 79 14.02 2.05 -1.42
N GLU A 80 15.02 2.28 -0.57
CA GLU A 80 14.86 2.47 0.88
C GLU A 80 13.94 3.66 1.19
N ARG A 81 14.08 4.78 0.47
CA ARG A 81 13.19 5.93 0.62
C ARG A 81 11.74 5.60 0.25
N THR A 82 11.54 4.86 -0.84
CA THR A 82 10.22 4.42 -1.31
C THR A 82 9.60 3.43 -0.34
N ALA A 83 10.40 2.49 0.17
CA ALA A 83 10.01 1.54 1.19
C ALA A 83 9.59 2.26 2.49
N ASN A 84 10.32 3.30 2.90
CA ASN A 84 9.95 4.12 4.04
C ASN A 84 8.62 4.86 3.82
N ILE A 85 8.41 5.47 2.65
CA ILE A 85 7.13 6.11 2.29
C ILE A 85 5.97 5.12 2.44
N LEU A 86 6.09 3.94 1.82
CA LEU A 86 5.06 2.90 1.86
C LEU A 86 4.85 2.32 3.27
N LYS A 87 5.92 2.17 4.06
CA LYS A 87 5.88 1.63 5.42
C LYS A 87 5.08 2.51 6.38
N HIS A 88 5.26 3.82 6.30
CA HIS A 88 4.65 4.76 7.26
C HIS A 88 3.15 4.99 7.02
N LEU A 89 2.59 4.44 5.94
CA LEU A 89 1.13 4.39 5.72
C LEU A 89 0.40 3.41 6.65
N PHE A 90 1.15 2.55 7.34
CA PHE A 90 0.57 1.53 8.20
C PHE A 90 1.02 1.71 9.65
N PRO A 91 0.10 1.47 10.61
CA PRO A 91 0.43 1.46 12.03
C PRO A 91 1.28 0.23 12.41
N VAL A 92 1.93 0.31 13.57
CA VAL A 92 2.76 -0.78 14.11
C VAL A 92 1.90 -2.00 14.45
N PRO A 93 2.15 -3.17 13.86
CA PRO A 93 1.37 -4.37 14.13
C PRO A 93 1.68 -4.98 15.49
N LYS A 94 0.69 -5.66 16.07
CA LYS A 94 0.92 -6.55 17.22
C LYS A 94 1.64 -7.83 16.76
N PRO A 95 2.46 -8.49 17.60
CA PRO A 95 3.21 -9.69 17.20
C PRO A 95 2.35 -10.89 16.78
N ASP A 96 1.09 -10.93 17.19
CA ASP A 96 0.13 -12.01 16.96
C ASP A 96 -0.78 -11.78 15.74
N THR A 97 -0.63 -10.67 15.02
CA THR A 97 -1.46 -10.40 13.84
C THR A 97 -1.19 -11.43 12.74
N LYS A 98 -2.27 -11.87 12.10
CA LYS A 98 -2.23 -12.83 10.98
C LYS A 98 -2.26 -12.16 9.62
N ARG A 99 -2.49 -10.84 9.58
CA ARG A 99 -2.62 -10.06 8.35
C ARG A 99 -1.24 -9.64 7.86
N ILE A 100 -0.97 -9.85 6.58
CA ILE A 100 0.30 -9.53 5.93
C ILE A 100 0.04 -8.71 4.67
N VAL A 101 0.75 -7.60 4.55
CA VAL A 101 0.83 -6.80 3.32
C VAL A 101 2.25 -6.91 2.77
N THR A 102 2.37 -7.21 1.49
CA THR A 102 3.66 -7.39 0.82
C THR A 102 3.80 -6.37 -0.30
N PHE A 103 4.93 -5.66 -0.28
CA PHE A 103 5.45 -4.88 -1.40
C PHE A 103 6.74 -5.56 -1.86
N ALA A 104 6.72 -6.17 -3.04
CA ALA A 104 7.88 -6.85 -3.60
C ALA A 104 8.37 -6.13 -4.84
N ASN A 105 9.60 -5.63 -4.82
CA ASN A 105 10.17 -4.88 -5.93
C ASN A 105 10.92 -5.81 -6.91
N ARG A 106 10.47 -5.86 -8.17
CA ARG A 106 11.15 -6.60 -9.25
C ARG A 106 11.24 -5.71 -10.48
N SER A 107 12.46 -5.43 -10.93
CA SER A 107 12.72 -4.57 -12.11
C SER A 107 11.98 -3.22 -12.05
N ASP A 108 11.97 -2.58 -10.87
CA ASP A 108 11.28 -1.31 -10.57
C ASP A 108 9.75 -1.36 -10.60
N TYR A 109 9.17 -2.57 -10.70
CA TYR A 109 7.75 -2.82 -10.46
C TYR A 109 7.57 -3.35 -9.05
N ILE A 110 6.83 -2.60 -8.24
CA ILE A 110 6.49 -2.96 -6.87
C ILE A 110 5.15 -3.69 -6.90
N SER A 111 5.18 -5.01 -6.79
CA SER A 111 3.97 -5.83 -6.68
C SER A 111 3.38 -5.71 -5.28
N PHE A 112 2.13 -5.25 -5.21
CA PHE A 112 1.34 -5.24 -3.98
C PHE A 112 0.52 -6.52 -3.84
N ARG A 113 0.60 -7.18 -2.69
CA ARG A 113 -0.25 -8.31 -2.33
C ARG A 113 -0.71 -8.22 -0.88
N HIS A 114 -1.90 -8.73 -0.61
CA HIS A 114 -2.52 -8.65 0.71
C HIS A 114 -3.10 -10.02 1.10
N HIS A 115 -2.53 -10.60 2.16
CA HIS A 115 -2.82 -11.96 2.60
C HIS A 115 -3.17 -12.02 4.09
N ILE A 116 -3.86 -13.08 4.47
CA ILE A 116 -3.90 -13.61 5.84
C ILE A 116 -3.11 -14.91 5.81
N TYR A 117 -2.34 -15.18 6.86
CA TYR A 117 -1.74 -16.50 7.03
C TYR A 117 -2.42 -17.29 8.14
N GLU A 118 -2.49 -18.60 7.96
CA GLU A 118 -2.96 -19.56 8.95
C GLU A 118 -1.89 -20.62 9.21
N LYS A 119 -1.80 -21.09 10.46
CA LYS A 119 -0.84 -22.11 10.90
C LYS A 119 -1.62 -23.35 11.39
N LEU A 120 -2.19 -24.11 10.46
CA LEU A 120 -3.11 -25.21 10.77
C LEU A 120 -2.40 -26.46 11.33
N GLY A 121 -1.08 -26.63 11.09
CA GLY A 121 -0.33 -27.82 11.51
C GLY A 121 1.03 -27.54 12.16
N GLY A 122 1.19 -26.39 12.83
CA GLY A 122 2.43 -25.99 13.51
C GLY A 122 3.31 -24.98 12.76
N PRO A 123 4.57 -24.77 13.17
CA PRO A 123 5.41 -23.67 12.69
C PRO A 123 5.80 -23.73 11.20
N LYS A 124 5.76 -24.91 10.58
CA LYS A 124 6.21 -25.15 9.19
C LYS A 124 5.07 -25.16 8.17
N SER A 125 3.81 -25.22 8.60
CA SER A 125 2.64 -25.22 7.72
C SER A 125 2.00 -23.85 7.77
N VAL A 126 2.57 -22.91 7.02
CA VAL A 126 1.98 -21.59 6.81
C VAL A 126 1.21 -21.61 5.51
N GLU A 127 -0.10 -21.47 5.59
CA GLU A 127 -0.97 -21.32 4.43
C GLU A 127 -1.36 -19.84 4.27
N LEU A 128 -1.30 -19.33 3.04
CA LEU A 128 -1.63 -17.94 2.72
C LEU A 128 -2.97 -17.88 1.98
N LYS A 129 -3.89 -17.08 2.50
CA LYS A 129 -5.15 -16.74 1.85
C LYS A 129 -5.12 -15.29 1.39
N GLU A 130 -5.31 -15.05 0.11
CA GLU A 130 -5.36 -13.70 -0.42
C GLU A 130 -6.72 -13.05 -0.16
N ILE A 131 -6.71 -11.79 0.28
CA ILE A 131 -7.91 -11.07 0.73
C ILE A 131 -8.06 -9.67 0.14
N GLY A 132 -7.03 -9.12 -0.52
CA GLY A 132 -7.05 -7.77 -1.07
C GLY A 132 -6.81 -7.73 -2.59
N PRO A 133 -6.79 -6.52 -3.17
CA PRO A 133 -6.52 -6.36 -4.59
C PRO A 133 -5.06 -6.70 -4.92
N ARG A 134 -4.83 -7.10 -6.18
CA ARG A 134 -3.50 -7.18 -6.78
C ARG A 134 -3.32 -5.98 -7.69
N PHE A 135 -2.16 -5.35 -7.58
CA PHE A 135 -1.71 -4.35 -8.52
C PHE A 135 -0.18 -4.25 -8.45
N GLU A 136 0.37 -3.55 -9.42
CA GLU A 136 1.77 -3.19 -9.48
C GLU A 136 1.88 -1.67 -9.47
N LEU A 137 2.83 -1.17 -8.69
CA LEU A 137 3.19 0.24 -8.63
C LEU A 137 4.51 0.43 -9.35
N ARG A 138 4.60 1.46 -10.18
CA ARG A 138 5.88 1.93 -10.73
C ARG A 138 6.10 3.37 -10.29
N LEU A 139 7.10 3.57 -9.44
CA LEU A 139 7.48 4.92 -9.01
C LEU A 139 8.07 5.68 -10.20
N TYR A 140 7.56 6.88 -10.48
CA TYR A 140 8.11 7.74 -11.53
C TYR A 140 8.57 9.10 -11.02
N GLN A 141 8.10 9.55 -9.84
CA GLN A 141 8.52 10.83 -9.27
C GLN A 141 8.45 10.82 -7.75
N VAL A 142 9.46 11.43 -7.11
CA VAL A 142 9.45 11.74 -5.68
C VAL A 142 9.82 13.21 -5.52
N ILE A 143 8.96 13.97 -4.86
CA ILE A 143 9.18 15.37 -4.50
C ILE A 143 9.36 15.43 -2.99
N ILE A 144 10.27 16.29 -2.51
CA ILE A 144 10.59 16.41 -1.07
C ILE A 144 9.61 17.35 -0.35
N VAL A 145 8.65 17.93 -1.07
CA VAL A 145 7.59 18.78 -0.53
C VAL A 145 6.23 18.08 -0.59
N PRO A 146 5.29 18.44 0.30
CA PRO A 146 3.92 17.94 0.25
C PRO A 146 3.23 18.36 -1.05
N PHE A 147 2.20 17.61 -1.42
CA PHE A 147 1.37 17.93 -2.58
C PHE A 147 0.75 19.33 -2.41
N GLN A 148 0.61 20.07 -3.52
CA GLN A 148 0.10 21.44 -3.54
C GLN A 148 -1.14 21.52 -4.43
#